data_AF-A0A832U2D5-F1
#
_entry.id   AF-A0A832U2D5-F1
#
_cell.length_a   1.000
_cell.length_b   1.000
_cell.length_c   1.000
_cell.angle_alpha   90.00
_cell.angle_beta   90.00
_cell.angle_gamma   90.00
#
_symmetry.space_group_name_H-M   'P 1'
#
loop_
_entity.id
_entity.type
_entity.pdbx_description
1 polymer ?
#
loop_
_entity_poly.entity_id
_entity_poly.type
_entity_poly.pdbx_seq_one_letter_code
_entity_poly.pdbx_strand_id
1 'polypeptide(L)' 'MFTKSNKYDFDFVKENMMGPNSMKILEEVSESLKLEKGMRILDLGCGRGLTSIFLAKEYDVTVFATDLW' A
#
# COMPACT_ATOMS: atom_id res chain seq x y z
N MET A 1 13.48 -5.74 8.23
CA MET A 1 12.75 -6.79 7.49
C MET A 1 11.26 -6.56 7.71
N PHE A 2 10.55 -6.03 6.71
CA PHE A 2 9.08 -5.85 6.58
C PHE A 2 8.26 -5.66 7.88
N THR A 3 8.56 -4.64 8.69
CA THR A 3 7.90 -4.42 9.98
C THR A 3 6.47 -3.89 9.82
N LYS A 4 6.20 -3.09 8.79
CA LYS A 4 4.87 -2.47 8.57
C LYS A 4 3.89 -3.48 7.96
N SER A 5 4.31 -4.15 6.88
CA SER A 5 3.46 -5.11 6.15
C SER A 5 3.06 -6.30 7.01
N ASN A 6 3.93 -6.74 7.92
CA ASN A 6 3.66 -7.89 8.79
C ASN A 6 2.62 -7.60 9.91
N LYS A 7 2.16 -6.36 10.08
CA LYS A 7 1.11 -6.00 11.06
C LYS A 7 -0.30 -6.29 10.55
N TYR A 8 -0.47 -6.49 9.25
CA TYR A 8 -1.78 -6.65 8.64
C TYR A 8 -2.28 -8.09 8.82
N ASP A 9 -3.59 -8.22 9.03
CA ASP A 9 -4.25 -9.51 9.15
C ASP A 9 -4.00 -10.38 7.91
N PHE A 10 -3.60 -11.62 8.11
CA PHE A 10 -3.15 -12.49 7.04
C PHE A 10 -4.27 -12.83 6.05
N ASP A 11 -5.48 -13.10 6.55
CA ASP A 11 -6.61 -13.48 5.71
C ASP A 11 -7.10 -12.27 4.89
N PHE A 12 -7.15 -11.09 5.50
CA PHE A 12 -7.43 -9.83 4.81
C PHE A 12 -6.43 -9.59 3.66
N VAL A 13 -5.14 -9.76 3.92
CA VAL A 13 -4.10 -9.58 2.90
C VAL A 13 -4.28 -10.61 1.79
N LYS A 14 -4.47 -11.88 2.13
CA LYS A 14 -4.62 -12.96 1.15
C LYS A 14 -5.84 -12.79 0.25
N GLU A 15 -6.96 -12.32 0.79
CA GLU A 15 -8.19 -12.08 0.03
C GLU A 15 -8.08 -10.88 -0.94
N ASN A 16 -7.26 -9.89 -0.60
CA ASN A 16 -7.15 -8.63 -1.35
C ASN A 16 -5.87 -8.51 -2.19
N MET A 17 -4.90 -9.42 -2.02
CA MET A 17 -3.63 -9.38 -2.72
C MET A 17 -3.83 -9.70 -4.21
N MET A 18 -3.34 -8.80 -5.05
CA MET A 18 -3.25 -8.99 -6.49
C MET A 18 -1.78 -8.88 -6.89
N GLY A 19 -1.30 -9.81 -7.71
CA GLY A 19 0.09 -9.88 -8.13
C GLY A 19 1.07 -10.38 -7.05
N PRO A 20 2.38 -10.24 -7.29
CA PRO A 20 3.41 -10.66 -6.34
C PRO A 20 3.44 -9.71 -5.12
N ASN A 21 3.48 -10.28 -3.91
CA ASN A 21 3.40 -9.64 -2.58
C ASN A 21 3.55 -8.10 -2.55
N SER A 22 2.51 -7.40 -2.98
CA SER A 22 2.58 -5.99 -3.37
C SER A 22 2.86 -5.07 -2.18
N MET A 23 2.38 -5.41 -0.98
CA MET A 23 2.68 -4.65 0.23
C MET A 23 4.15 -4.71 0.63
N LYS A 24 4.78 -5.89 0.59
CA LYS A 24 6.21 -6.01 0.95
C LYS A 24 7.09 -5.24 -0.03
N ILE A 25 6.80 -5.37 -1.32
CA ILE A 25 7.50 -4.62 -2.37
C ILE A 25 7.32 -3.12 -2.12
N LEU A 26 6.10 -2.67 -1.81
CA LEU A 26 5.84 -1.26 -1.54
C LEU A 26 6.53 -0.76 -0.27
N GLU A 27 6.60 -1.56 0.79
CA GLU A 27 7.34 -1.21 2.00
C GLU A 27 8.81 -0.96 1.67
N GLU A 28 9.46 -1.86 0.94
CA GLU A 28 10.87 -1.71 0.52
C GLU A 28 11.07 -0.45 -0.35
N VAL A 29 10.22 -0.22 -1.35
CA VAL A 29 10.30 0.98 -2.18
C VAL A 29 10.11 2.24 -1.35
N SER A 30 9.15 2.23 -0.42
CA SER A 30 8.83 3.39 0.41
C SER A 30 9.96 3.79 1.37
N GLU A 31 10.90 2.90 1.69
CA GLU A 31 12.10 3.25 2.48
C GLU A 31 13.00 4.27 1.75
N SER A 32 12.95 4.29 0.42
CA SER A 32 13.70 5.25 -0.41
C SER A 32 12.94 6.55 -0.72
N LEU A 33 11.66 6.63 -0.34
CA LEU A 33 10.79 7.76 -0.64
C LEU A 33 10.60 8.64 0.60
N LYS A 34 10.63 9.96 0.39
CA LYS A 34 10.30 10.93 1.46
C LYS A 34 8.78 11.16 1.49
N LEU A 35 8.04 10.19 2.02
CA LEU A 35 6.60 10.31 2.22
C LEU A 35 6.32 11.08 3.52
N GLU A 36 5.59 12.19 3.40
CA GLU A 36 5.20 13.04 4.53
C GLU A 36 3.69 13.11 4.66
N LYS A 37 3.22 13.28 5.90
CA LYS A 37 1.80 13.47 6.22
C LYS A 37 1.16 14.53 5.31
N GLY A 38 -0.03 14.22 4.79
CA GLY A 38 -0.81 15.14 3.96
C GLY A 38 -0.36 15.23 2.50
N MET A 39 0.71 14.53 2.09
CA MET A 39 1.03 14.35 0.68
C MET A 39 -0.10 13.61 -0.06
N ARG A 40 -0.16 13.81 -1.38
CA ARG A 40 -1.13 13.16 -2.26
C ARG A 40 -0.42 12.13 -3.13
N ILE A 41 -0.96 10.92 -3.17
CA ILE A 41 -0.47 9.82 -4.01
C ILE A 41 -1.59 9.41 -4.96
N LEU A 42 -1.23 9.16 -6.22
CA LEU A 42 -2.10 8.54 -7.21
C LEU A 42 -1.69 7.08 -7.37
N ASP A 43 -2.56 6.15 -6.97
CA ASP A 43 -2.38 4.70 -7.10
C ASP A 43 -3.13 4.22 -8.36
N LEU A 44 -2.38 4.01 -9.45
CA LEU A 44 -2.91 3.59 -10.75
C LEU A 44 -2.86 2.08 -10.88
N GLY A 45 -4.01 1.45 -11.11
CA GLY A 45 -4.08 -0.02 -11.14
C GLY A 45 -4.04 -0.60 -9.72
N CYS A 46 -4.79 0.01 -8.80
CA CYS A 46 -4.75 -0.33 -7.38
C CYS A 46 -5.34 -1.71 -7.04
N GLY A 47 -6.01 -2.36 -7.99
CA GLY A 47 -6.79 -3.58 -7.80
C GLY A 47 -7.78 -3.41 -6.66
N ARG A 48 -7.71 -4.31 -5.67
CA ARG A 48 -8.51 -4.24 -4.43
C ARG A 48 -8.03 -3.20 -3.41
N GLY A 49 -7.08 -2.33 -3.77
CA GLY A 49 -6.66 -1.18 -2.96
C GLY A 49 -5.74 -1.50 -1.77
N LEU A 50 -5.15 -2.70 -1.73
CA LEU A 50 -4.32 -3.14 -0.60
C LEU A 50 -3.12 -2.20 -0.34
N THR A 51 -2.43 -1.80 -1.41
CA THR A 51 -1.31 -0.84 -1.37
C THR A 51 -1.77 0.56 -1.02
N SER A 52 -2.94 0.97 -1.50
CA SER A 52 -3.53 2.27 -1.18
C SER A 52 -3.82 2.41 0.31
N ILE A 53 -4.42 1.36 0.90
CA ILE A 53 -4.70 1.30 2.35
C ILE A 53 -3.39 1.35 3.15
N PHE A 54 -2.38 0.59 2.73
CA PHE A 54 -1.07 0.59 3.36
C PHE A 54 -0.45 1.99 3.40
N LEU A 55 -0.42 2.69 2.26
CA LEU A 55 0.15 4.04 2.18
C LEU A 55 -0.60 5.03 3.08
N ALA A 56 -1.93 5.03 3.01
CA ALA A 56 -2.75 5.92 3.82
C ALA A 56 -2.53 5.69 5.33
N LYS A 57 -2.49 4.42 5.77
CA LYS A 57 -2.32 4.07 7.19
C LYS A 57 -0.91 4.31 7.72
N GLU A 58 0.12 3.92 6.97
CA GLU A 58 1.50 3.94 7.47
C GLU A 58 2.18 5.31 7.32
N TYR A 59 1.68 6.17 6.42
CA TYR A 59 2.30 7.46 6.09
C TYR A 59 1.38 8.67 6.25
N ASP A 60 0.11 8.48 6.61
CA ASP A 60 -0.89 9.56 6.81
C ASP A 60 -1.02 10.48 5.57
N VAL A 61 -0.96 9.86 4.39
CA VAL A 61 -1.10 10.50 3.08
C VAL A 61 -2.53 10.34 2.55
N THR A 62 -2.92 11.22 1.64
CA THR A 62 -4.18 11.08 0.89
C THR A 62 -3.91 10.29 -0.39
N VAL A 63 -4.55 9.12 -0.53
CA VAL A 63 -4.40 8.28 -1.72
C VAL A 63 -5.63 8.42 -2.61
N PHE A 64 -5.41 8.77 -3.87
CA PHE A 64 -6.39 8.69 -4.94
C PHE A 64 -6.14 7.38 -5.68
N ALA A 65 -7.00 6.41 -5.48
CA ALA A 65 -6.87 5.09 -6.08
C ALA A 65 -7.86 4.94 -7.24
N THR A 66 -7.39 4.38 -8.35
CA THR A 66 -8.24 4.10 -9.50
C THR A 66 -7.82 2.80 -10.16
N ASP A 67 -8.81 2.02 -10.55
CA ASP A 67 -8.65 0.77 -11.30
C ASP A 67 -9.76 0.65 -12.35
N LEU A 68 -9.50 -0.16 -13.37
CA LEU A 68 -10.46 -0.49 -14.42
C LEU A 68 -11.26 -1.76 -14.09
N TRP A 69 -10.88 -2.48 -13.03
CA TRP A 69 -11.42 -3.79 -12.64
C TRP A 69 -12.20 -3.77 -11.34
#